data_AF-A0A060C815-F1
#
_entry.id   AF-A0A060C815-F1
#
_cell.length_a   1.000
_cell.length_b   1.000
_cell.length_c   1.000
_cell.angle_alpha   90.00
_cell.angle_beta   90.00
_cell.angle_gamma   90.00
#
_symmetry.space_group_name_H-M   'P 1'
#
loop_
_entity.id
_entity.type
_entity.pdbx_description
1 polymer ?
#
loop_
_entity_poly.entity_id
_entity_poly.type
_entity_poly.pdbx_seq_one_letter_code
_entity_poly.pdbx_strand_id
1 'polypeptide(L)' 'MQVLHVCSEMFPLLKTGGLADVIGALPAAQIAGGVDTRILLPAFPDIRRGIT' A
#
# COMPACT_ATOMS: atom_id res chain seq x y z
N MET A 1 17.99 -4.00 0.12
CA MET A 1 17.07 -5.03 -0.42
C MET A 1 15.90 -4.32 -1.09
N GLN A 2 15.33 -4.91 -2.15
CA GLN A 2 14.25 -4.33 -2.95
C GLN A 2 12.98 -5.17 -2.76
N VAL A 3 11.85 -4.55 -2.38
CA VAL A 3 10.59 -5.26 -2.09
C VAL A 3 9.42 -4.58 -2.80
N LEU A 4 8.60 -5.38 -3.50
CA LEU A 4 7.32 -4.94 -4.08
C LEU A 4 6.17 -5.69 -3.41
N HIS A 5 5.34 -4.99 -2.64
CA HIS A 5 4.07 -5.53 -2.16
C HIS A 5 3.02 -5.43 -3.26
N VAL A 6 2.32 -6.53 -3.53
CA VAL A 6 1.20 -6.59 -4.48
C VAL A 6 -0.05 -6.97 -3.71
N CYS A 7 -0.99 -6.04 -3.60
CA CYS A 7 -2.14 -6.20 -2.71
C CYS A 7 -3.40 -5.61 -3.32
N SER A 8 -4.57 -6.03 -2.84
CA SER A 8 -5.86 -5.51 -3.29
C SER A 8 -6.37 -4.33 -2.48
N GLU A 9 -5.79 -4.04 -1.31
CA GLU A 9 -6.22 -2.96 -0.41
C GLU A 9 -5.04 -2.34 0.34
N MET A 10 -5.20 -1.06 0.74
CA MET A 10 -4.20 -0.25 1.46
C MET A 10 -4.89 0.93 2.14
N PHE A 11 -4.67 1.09 3.45
CA PHE A 11 -5.10 2.29 4.17
C PHE A 11 -4.19 3.49 3.83
N PRO A 12 -4.72 4.72 3.61
CA PRO A 12 -6.12 5.13 3.71
C PRO A 12 -6.91 5.04 2.39
N LEU A 13 -6.31 4.52 1.31
CA LEU A 13 -6.88 4.60 -0.05
C LEU A 13 -8.04 3.64 -0.30
N LEU A 14 -7.95 2.40 0.22
CA LEU A 14 -8.94 1.35 0.02
C LEU A 14 -8.87 0.37 1.19
N LYS A 15 -9.97 0.21 1.92
CA LYS A 15 -10.05 -0.69 3.08
C LYS A 15 -11.33 -1.51 3.08
N THR A 16 -11.19 -2.82 3.04
CA THR A 16 -12.28 -3.77 3.31
C THR A 16 -12.04 -4.56 4.60
N GLY A 17 -10.78 -4.82 4.95
CA GLY A 17 -10.41 -5.53 6.18
C GLY A 17 -9.00 -5.21 6.69
N GLY A 18 -8.41 -6.17 7.40
CA GLY A 18 -7.12 -6.01 8.08
C GLY A 18 -5.90 -6.03 7.16
N LEU A 19 -6.03 -6.49 5.90
CA LEU A 19 -4.91 -6.44 4.95
C LEU A 19 -4.56 -4.97 4.62
N ALA A 20 -5.55 -4.08 4.53
CA ALA A 20 -5.34 -2.65 4.31
C ALA A 20 -4.50 -2.00 5.41
N ASP A 21 -4.70 -2.44 6.67
CA ASP A 21 -3.94 -1.96 7.82
C ASP A 21 -2.49 -2.45 7.78
N VAL A 22 -2.28 -3.71 7.41
CA VAL A 22 -0.93 -4.27 7.24
C VAL A 22 -0.17 -3.54 6.14
N ILE A 23 -0.79 -3.31 4.98
CA ILE A 23 -0.15 -2.62 3.85
C ILE A 23 0.01 -1.12 4.09
N GLY A 24 -0.83 -0.52 4.93
CA GLY A 24 -0.63 0.85 5.40
C GLY A 24 0.57 1.02 6.34
N ALA A 25 0.90 0.00 7.15
CA ALA A 25 1.92 0.11 8.20
C ALA A 25 3.27 -0.56 7.88
N LEU A 26 3.26 -1.80 7.38
CA LEU A 26 4.48 -2.61 7.20
C LEU A 26 5.46 -1.99 6.18
N PRO A 27 5.03 -1.52 5.00
CA PRO A 27 5.94 -0.88 4.04
C PRO A 27 6.65 0.34 4.63
N ALA A 28 5.94 1.16 5.42
CA ALA A 28 6.53 2.31 6.08
C ALA A 28 7.61 1.89 7.11
N ALA A 29 7.34 0.84 7.90
CA ALA A 29 8.32 0.29 8.83
C ALA A 29 9.55 -0.30 8.10
N GLN A 30 9.36 -0.95 6.96
CA GLN A 30 10.46 -1.46 6.13
C GLN A 30 11.32 -0.33 5.55
N ILE A 31 10.70 0.75 5.09
CA ILE A 31 11.40 1.96 4.62
C ILE A 31 12.23 2.56 5.77
N ALA A 32 11.66 2.68 6.96
CA ALA A 32 12.39 3.14 8.15
C ALA A 32 13.58 2.22 8.52
N GLY A 33 13.49 0.93 8.20
CA GLY A 33 14.57 -0.05 8.33
C GLY A 33 15.58 -0.06 7.17
N GLY A 34 15.50 0.87 6.21
CA GLY A 34 16.44 0.98 5.09
C GLY A 34 16.15 0.08 3.89
N VAL A 35 14.93 -0.46 3.77
CA VAL A 35 14.49 -1.25 2.61
C VAL A 35 13.86 -0.33 1.57
N ASP A 36 14.21 -0.52 0.29
CA ASP A 36 13.50 0.12 -0.82
C ASP A 36 12.23 -0.68 -1.09
N THR A 37 11.11 -0.15 -0.58
CA THR A 37 9.81 -0.81 -0.62
C THR A 37 8.84 -0.01 -1.48
N ARG A 38 8.11 -0.70 -2.34
CA ARG A 38 7.03 -0.15 -3.16
C ARG A 38 5.76 -0.97 -3.01
N ILE A 39 4.64 -0.37 -3.37
CA ILE A 39 3.31 -0.99 -3.32
C ILE A 39 2.68 -0.90 -4.70
N LEU A 40 2.17 -2.01 -5.22
CA LEU A 40 1.33 -2.10 -6.41
C LEU A 40 -0.11 -2.37 -5.97
N LEU A 41 -1.02 -1.50 -6.38
CA LEU A 41 -2.46 -1.61 -6.17
C LEU A 41 -3.21 -1.62 -7.50
N PRO A 42 -4.38 -2.27 -7.58
CA PRO A 42 -5.30 -2.05 -8.68
C PRO A 42 -5.74 -0.59 -8.75
N ALA A 43 -5.82 -0.04 -9.96
CA ALA A 43 -6.35 1.30 -10.21
C ALA A 43 -7.89 1.30 -10.15
N PHE A 44 -8.45 1.04 -8.96
CA PHE A 44 -9.89 1.14 -8.72
C PHE A 44 -10.42 2.52 -9.14
N PRO A 45 -11.70 2.64 -9.53
CA PRO A 45 -12.24 3.88 -10.11
C PRO A 45 -11.92 5.14 -9.30
N ASP A 46 -12.02 5.06 -7.97
CA ASP A 46 -11.78 6.20 -7.08
C ASP A 46 -10.30 6.60 -7.07
N ILE A 47 -9.37 5.64 -6.96
CA ILE A 47 -7.93 5.88 -7.07
C ILE A 47 -7.58 6.46 -8.45
N ARG A 48 -8.17 5.92 -9.52
CA ARG A 48 -7.93 6.37 -10.90
C ARG A 48 -8.43 7.78 -11.15
N ARG A 49 -9.51 8.21 -10.48
CA ARG A 49 -10.01 9.60 -10.57
C ARG A 49 -9.11 10.60 -9.86
N GLY A 50 -8.17 10.14 -9.02
CA GLY A 50 -7.23 10.96 -8.29
C GLY A 50 -7.51 10.98 -6.79
N ILE A 51 -6.44 11.10 -6.01
CA ILE A 51 -6.49 11.25 -4.55
C ILE A 51 -6.39 12.76 -4.29
N THR A 52 -7.51 13.40 -3.96
CA THR A 52 -7.56 14.80 -3.48
C THR A 52 -7.26 14.90 -2.00
#